data_AF-A0A183PBH7-F1
#
_entry.id   AF-A0A183PBH7-F1
#
_cell.length_a   1.000
_cell.length_b   1.000
_cell.length_c   1.000
_cell.angle_alpha   90.00
_cell.angle_beta   90.00
_cell.angle_gamma   90.00
#
_symmetry.space_group_name_H-M   'P 1'
#
loop_
_entity.id
_entity.type
_entity.pdbx_description
1 polymer ?
#
loop_
_entity_poly.entity_id
_entity_poly.type
_entity_poly.pdbx_seq_one_letter_code
_entity_poly.pdbx_strand_id
1 'polypeptide(L)'
;MIGQGFHLKCSPDFPLFYEFCETLRADAPLEALLDVGFRLVGPFEILHLGFKEPVKNGQWSNYYRFYHDPPEFVTVIICTTEQYHIGYFR
;
A
#
# COMPACT_ATOMS: atom_id res chain seq x y z
N MET A 1 3.11 -1.38 -13.22
CA MET A 1 2.84 -2.58 -12.41
C MET A 1 1.78 -2.32 -11.33
N ILE A 2 2.08 -1.55 -10.28
CA ILE A 2 1.12 -1.23 -9.20
C ILE A 2 -0.19 -0.69 -9.77
N GLY A 3 -0.12 0.30 -10.67
CA GLY A 3 -1.33 0.86 -11.26
C GLY A 3 -2.13 -0.07 -12.15
N GLN A 4 -1.52 -1.11 -12.73
CA GLN A 4 -2.25 -2.14 -13.46
C GLN A 4 -2.87 -3.17 -12.52
N GLY A 5 -2.13 -3.60 -11.49
CA GLY A 5 -2.58 -4.63 -10.55
C GLY A 5 -3.68 -4.16 -9.60
N PHE A 6 -3.65 -2.89 -9.18
CA PHE A 6 -4.63 -2.28 -8.27
C PHE A 6 -5.60 -1.32 -8.96
N HIS A 7 -5.47 -1.12 -10.27
CA HIS A 7 -6.14 -0.04 -11.00
C HIS A 7 -5.86 1.38 -10.44
N LEU A 8 -4.77 1.53 -9.68
CA LEU A 8 -4.43 2.77 -8.98
C LEU A 8 -3.53 3.65 -9.84
N LYS A 9 -3.93 4.90 -10.11
CA LYS A 9 -2.99 5.87 -10.65
C LYS A 9 -2.08 6.36 -9.51
N CYS A 10 -0.87 5.82 -9.42
CA CYS A 10 0.10 6.25 -8.42
C CYS A 10 0.42 7.74 -8.61
N SER A 11 0.04 8.54 -7.62
CA SER A 11 0.43 9.94 -7.50
C SER A 11 1.91 10.03 -7.04
N PRO A 12 2.64 11.13 -7.32
CA PRO A 12 4.06 11.22 -6.98
C PRO A 12 4.39 11.08 -5.50
N ASP A 13 3.43 11.38 -4.61
CA ASP A 13 3.56 11.19 -3.16
C ASP A 13 3.70 9.73 -2.74
N PHE A 14 3.14 8.78 -3.50
CA PHE A 14 3.18 7.37 -3.15
C PHE A 14 4.63 6.84 -3.00
N PRO A 15 5.49 6.87 -4.03
CA PRO A 15 6.87 6.41 -3.87
C PRO A 15 7.68 7.30 -2.90
N LEU A 16 7.44 8.61 -2.88
CA LEU A 16 8.14 9.53 -1.97
C LEU A 16 7.86 9.21 -0.49
N PHE A 17 6.64 8.81 -0.16
CA PHE A 17 6.29 8.41 1.20
C PHE A 17 6.96 7.10 1.62
N TYR A 18 7.12 6.16 0.67
CA TYR A 18 7.87 4.94 0.92
C TYR A 18 9.36 5.22 1.15
N GLU A 19 9.99 6.06 0.32
CA GLU A 19 11.37 6.51 0.52
C GLU A 19 11.54 7.20 1.88
N PHE A 20 10.58 8.01 2.31
CA PHE A 20 10.57 8.58 3.66
C PHE A 20 10.54 7.49 4.74
N CYS A 21 9.70 6.46 4.60
CA CYS A 21 9.65 5.34 5.54
C CYS A 21 10.97 4.56 5.59
N GLU A 22 11.70 4.44 4.47
CA GLU A 22 13.04 3.87 4.44
C GLU A 22 14.04 4.68 5.28
N THR A 23 13.89 6.01 5.35
CA THR A 23 14.73 6.86 6.22
C THR A 23 14.42 6.68 7.71
N LEU A 24 13.20 6.29 8.05
CA LEU A 24 12.78 6.05 9.44
C LEU A 24 13.22 4.67 9.93
N ARG A 25 13.12 3.65 9.07
CA ARG A 25 13.40 2.25 9.43
C ARG A 25 13.89 1.49 8.20
N ALA A 26 15.21 1.56 7.96
CA ALA A 26 15.83 1.01 6.75
C ALA A 26 15.76 -0.54 6.67
N ASP A 27 15.75 -1.23 7.80
CA ASP A 27 15.66 -2.69 7.90
C ASP A 27 14.23 -3.22 7.70
N ALA A 28 13.23 -2.41 8.07
CA ALA A 28 11.81 -2.77 7.94
C ALA A 28 10.94 -1.54 7.56
N PRO A 29 11.03 -1.04 6.31
CA PRO A 29 10.34 0.20 5.90
C PRO A 29 8.82 0.10 5.98
N LEU A 30 8.25 -1.09 5.74
CA LEU A 30 6.81 -1.32 5.85
C LEU A 30 6.28 -1.17 7.29
N GLU A 31 7.16 -1.37 8.26
CA GLU A 31 6.89 -1.26 9.69
C GLU A 31 7.28 0.12 10.25
N ALA A 32 7.72 1.07 9.43
CA ALA A 32 8.28 2.34 9.90
C ALA A 32 7.35 3.15 10.83
N LEU A 33 6.03 2.91 10.77
CA LEU A 33 5.00 3.62 11.53
C LEU A 33 4.42 2.82 12.70
N LEU A 34 5.02 1.67 13.08
CA LEU A 34 4.49 0.83 14.15
C LEU A 34 4.37 1.58 15.49
N ASP A 35 5.29 2.51 15.77
CA ASP A 35 5.33 3.27 17.02
C ASP A 35 4.10 4.19 17.17
N VAL A 36 3.42 4.51 16.06
CA VAL A 36 2.14 5.23 16.02
C VAL A 36 0.96 4.33 15.63
N GLY A 37 1.15 3.01 15.65
CA GLY A 37 0.10 2.01 15.46
C GLY A 37 -0.28 1.74 14.00
N PHE A 38 0.60 2.04 13.04
CA PHE A 38 0.32 1.88 11.60
C PHE A 38 1.35 1.04 10.86
N ARG A 39 0.93 0.43 9.75
CA ARG A 39 1.76 -0.37 8.86
C ARG A 39 1.44 -0.10 7.40
N LEU A 40 2.45 -0.02 6.54
CA LEU A 40 2.29 0.10 5.09
C LEU A 40 1.98 -1.27 4.48
N VAL A 41 0.97 -1.35 3.62
CA VAL A 41 0.47 -2.61 3.05
C VAL A 41 0.09 -2.48 1.56
N GLY A 42 -0.33 -3.59 0.95
CA GLY A 42 -0.96 -3.60 -0.37
C GLY A 42 -0.01 -3.10 -1.45
N PRO A 43 -0.27 -1.97 -2.11
CA PRO A 43 0.65 -1.37 -3.07
C PRO A 43 2.09 -1.20 -2.55
N PHE A 44 2.28 -0.85 -1.28
CA PHE A 44 3.62 -0.68 -0.71
C PHE A 44 4.37 -2.00 -0.54
N GLU A 45 3.68 -3.09 -0.20
CA GLU A 45 4.32 -4.42 -0.15
C GLU A 45 4.80 -4.86 -1.53
N ILE A 46 4.01 -4.58 -2.57
CA ILE A 46 4.42 -4.86 -3.96
C ILE A 46 5.63 -4.01 -4.36
N LEU A 47 5.65 -2.74 -3.97
CA LEU A 47 6.79 -1.84 -4.20
C LEU A 47 8.04 -2.38 -3.50
N HIS A 48 7.94 -2.74 -2.22
CA HIS A 48 9.02 -3.27 -1.39
C HIS A 48 9.61 -4.57 -1.95
N LEU A 49 8.76 -5.48 -2.43
CA LEU A 49 9.19 -6.75 -3.03
C LEU A 49 9.88 -6.56 -4.38
N GLY A 50 9.77 -5.39 -5.01
CA GLY A 50 10.44 -5.08 -6.26
C GLY A 50 10.07 -6.04 -7.40
N PHE A 51 8.80 -6.47 -7.45
CA PHE A 51 8.31 -7.44 -8.44
C PHE A 51 8.76 -7.09 -9.87
N LYS A 52 9.05 -8.09 -10.71
CA LYS A 52 9.49 -7.87 -12.11
C LYS A 52 8.66 -8.62 -13.13
N GLU A 53 7.72 -9.43 -12.68
CA GLU A 53 6.85 -10.24 -13.53
C GLU A 53 5.71 -9.41 -14.14
N PRO A 54 5.20 -9.79 -15.32
CA PRO A 54 4.03 -9.16 -15.92
C PRO A 54 2.79 -9.37 -15.03
N VAL A 55 2.06 -8.27 -14.78
CA VAL A 55 0.89 -8.25 -13.89
C VAL A 55 -0.39 -8.21 -14.71
N LYS A 56 -1.35 -9.07 -14.37
CA LYS A 56 -2.69 -9.01 -14.98
C LYS A 56 -3.46 -7.79 -14.45
N ASN A 57 -4.29 -7.21 -15.31
CA ASN A 57 -5.12 -6.07 -14.91
C ASN A 57 -6.03 -6.46 -13.74
N GLY A 58 -5.98 -5.69 -12.65
CA GLY A 58 -6.79 -5.94 -11.45
C GLY A 58 -6.39 -7.17 -10.64
N GLN A 59 -5.22 -7.78 -10.89
CA GLN A 59 -4.75 -8.99 -10.21
C GLN A 59 -4.75 -8.87 -8.67
N TRP A 60 -4.60 -7.65 -8.15
CA TRP A 60 -4.52 -7.38 -6.71
C TRP A 60 -5.70 -6.55 -6.20
N SER A 61 -6.81 -6.46 -6.94
CA SER A 61 -7.96 -5.62 -6.56
C SER A 61 -8.59 -5.96 -5.20
N ASN A 62 -8.37 -7.19 -4.71
CA ASN A 62 -8.88 -7.67 -3.42
C ASN A 62 -7.81 -7.68 -2.31
N TYR A 63 -6.55 -7.33 -2.61
CA TYR A 63 -5.49 -7.28 -1.61
C TYR A 63 -5.75 -6.13 -0.65
N TYR A 64 -5.90 -6.43 0.64
CA TYR A 64 -6.28 -5.46 1.68
C TYR A 64 -7.57 -4.68 1.38
N ARG A 65 -8.49 -5.26 0.60
CA ARG A 65 -9.85 -4.71 0.44
C ARG A 65 -10.70 -5.16 1.62
N PHE A 66 -11.11 -4.22 2.45
CA PHE A 66 -12.00 -4.47 3.58
C PHE A 66 -13.47 -4.55 3.10
N TYR A 67 -14.33 -5.05 3.98
CA TYR A 67 -15.70 -5.41 3.62
C TYR A 67 -16.53 -4.25 3.03
N HIS A 68 -16.28 -3.02 3.49
CA HIS A 68 -17.00 -1.83 3.05
C HIS A 68 -16.22 -0.97 2.05
N ASP A 69 -15.06 -1.44 1.58
CA ASP A 69 -14.25 -0.68 0.65
C ASP A 69 -14.86 -0.74 -0.74
N PRO A 70 -15.27 0.41 -1.30
CA PRO A 70 -15.80 0.43 -2.66
C PRO A 70 -14.67 0.21 -3.67
N PRO A 71 -14.97 -0.12 -4.94
CA PRO A 71 -13.95 -0.36 -5.97
C PRO A 71 -12.95 0.77 -6.20
N GLU A 72 -13.34 2.00 -5.88
CA GLU A 72 -12.58 3.24 -5.95
C GLU A 72 -11.53 3.35 -4.84
N PHE A 73 -11.71 2.61 -3.74
CA PHE A 73 -10.83 2.68 -2.57
C PHE A 73 -9.75 1.60 -2.62
N VAL A 74 -8.50 2.00 -2.47
CA VAL A 74 -7.33 1.10 -2.42
C VAL A 74 -6.55 1.37 -1.15
N THR A 75 -6.64 0.45 -0.19
CA THR A 75 -5.91 0.50 1.09
C THR A 75 -4.40 0.45 0.87
N VAL A 76 -3.69 1.37 1.53
CA VAL A 76 -2.22 1.45 1.52
C VAL A 76 -1.61 1.44 2.92
N ILE A 77 -2.38 1.79 3.96
CA ILE A 77 -1.93 1.78 5.36
C ILE A 77 -3.03 1.17 6.23
N ILE A 78 -2.67 0.33 7.18
CA ILE A 78 -3.60 -0.24 8.17
C ILE A 78 -3.19 0.15 9.59
N CYS A 79 -4.18 0.31 10.46
CA CYS A 79 -3.95 0.31 11.91
C CYS A 79 -3.64 -1.13 12.36
N THR A 80 -2.73 -1.29 13.32
CA THR A 80 -2.32 -2.61 13.81
C THR A 80 -3.29 -3.20 14.84
N THR A 81 -4.14 -2.39 15.46
CA THR A 81 -5.02 -2.79 16.57
C THR A 81 -6.51 -2.75 16.22
N GLU A 82 -6.89 -1.97 15.23
CA GLU A 82 -8.29 -1.74 14.84
C GLU A 82 -8.50 -1.95 13.34
N GLN A 83 -9.75 -2.03 12.89
CA GLN A 83 -10.08 -2.10 11.46
C GLN A 83 -10.01 -0.73 10.74
N TYR A 84 -9.46 0.29 11.39
CA TYR A 84 -9.17 1.57 10.76
C TYR A 84 -8.02 1.42 9.76
N HIS A 85 -8.20 1.99 8.57
CA HIS A 85 -7.22 1.89 7.49
C HIS A 85 -7.35 3.09 6.54
N ILE A 86 -6.28 3.39 5.83
CA ILE A 86 -6.14 4.56 4.96
C ILE A 86 -5.84 4.06 3.55
N GLY A 87 -6.53 4.65 2.58
CA GLY A 87 -6.43 4.28 1.18
C GLY A 87 -6.57 5.48 0.25
N TYR A 88 -6.11 5.31 -0.98
CA TYR A 88 -6.42 6.25 -2.05
C TYR A 88 -7.84 6.02 -2.55
N PHE A 89 -8.55 7.11 -2.84
CA PHE A 89 -9.84 7.10 -3.53
C PHE A 89 -9.63 7.62 -4.97
N ARG A 90 -10.14 6.91 -5.98
CA ARG A 90 -9.89 7.22 -7.40
C ARG A 90 -11.15 7.24 -8.25
#